data_AF-A0AAQ3KN22-F1
#
_entry.id   AF-A0AAQ3KN22-F1
#
_cell.length_a   1.000
_cell.length_b   1.000
_cell.length_c   1.000
_cell.angle_alpha   90.00
_cell.angle_beta   90.00
_cell.angle_gamma   90.00
#
_symmetry.space_group_name_H-M   'P 1'
#
loop_
_entity.id
_entity.type
_entity.pdbx_description
1 polymer ?
#
loop_
_entity_poly.entity_id
_entity_poly.type
_entity_poly.pdbx_seq_one_letter_code
_entity_poly.pdbx_strand_id
1 'polypeptide(L)'
;MEGVEVPSYFLCPISHEIMRDPVILPTGITYDRENIERWIFSDKHQTCPATKQSLVPEDLDITCNHTLRRLIQAWCAANAAHGVERFPTPRPPVDMAQIAALLEEANRPQTQLTALGKLKAIVLESDRNKRCVEASGAVDVLASIVERSIRDSLKMEEELCDVVECTTATEEALAIFCSLQLSEKSLLHLTQRDVDFVELLTKALGRPSYRLRSYSLLLFKYLLSVVDPARLLSLKREFFEGITKVLQDQISYQATKAALQVLCVVSPWGKNRLKAVQAGAVRVLIELLLDEKEKRKCEMILMILDQLCACAEGRAELVEHAAGIAVVSKKIRRVSQLASKMAVKILYSLVKCSPSPAVLQEMLQYGAVSKFCMLLQMECDAKVREKIREILKLHSRDWRNSPCLAPQLKASYPFL
;
A
#
# COMPACT_ATOMS: atom_id res chain seq x y z
N MET A 1 -29.62 41.22 -13.48
CA MET A 1 -29.94 39.90 -14.04
C MET A 1 -30.32 39.04 -12.86
N GLU A 2 -31.62 38.82 -12.66
CA GLU A 2 -32.12 37.92 -11.63
C GLU A 2 -31.60 36.52 -11.95
N GLY A 3 -30.89 35.91 -11.00
CA GLY A 3 -30.45 34.53 -11.14
C GLY A 3 -31.68 33.63 -11.24
N VAL A 4 -31.70 32.71 -12.20
CA VAL A 4 -32.81 31.75 -12.33
C VAL A 4 -32.91 30.95 -11.03
N GLU A 5 -34.04 31.09 -10.34
CA GLU A 5 -34.29 30.35 -9.11
C GLU A 5 -34.49 28.86 -9.43
N VAL A 6 -33.62 28.01 -8.88
CA VAL A 6 -33.69 26.57 -9.06
C VAL A 6 -34.80 26.01 -8.17
N PRO A 7 -35.78 25.28 -8.72
CA PRO A 7 -36.80 24.64 -7.90
C PRO A 7 -36.18 23.69 -6.86
N SER A 8 -36.60 23.83 -5.60
CA SER A 8 -36.01 23.10 -4.47
C SER A 8 -36.06 21.58 -4.60
N TYR A 9 -37.08 21.04 -5.28
CA TYR A 9 -37.23 19.61 -5.56
C TYR A 9 -36.26 19.07 -6.63
N PHE A 10 -35.47 19.92 -7.27
CA PHE A 10 -34.33 19.51 -8.12
C PHE A 10 -33.03 19.41 -7.34
N LEU A 11 -32.97 19.92 -6.11
CA LEU A 11 -31.76 19.96 -5.31
C LEU A 11 -31.58 18.68 -4.49
N CYS A 12 -30.38 18.14 -4.51
CA CYS A 12 -30.00 17.00 -3.70
C CYS A 12 -30.04 17.38 -2.22
N PRO A 13 -30.71 16.61 -1.34
CA PRO A 13 -30.75 16.93 0.09
C PRO A 13 -29.40 16.86 0.82
N ILE A 14 -28.37 16.27 0.20
CA ILE A 14 -27.01 16.18 0.76
C ILE A 14 -26.15 17.36 0.31
N SER A 15 -26.05 17.61 -1.00
CA SER A 15 -25.15 18.62 -1.55
C SER A 15 -25.79 19.99 -1.71
N HIS A 16 -27.13 20.07 -1.68
CA HIS A 16 -27.91 21.26 -2.03
C HIS A 16 -27.67 21.76 -3.48
N GLU A 17 -27.11 20.92 -4.35
CA GLU A 17 -26.92 21.20 -5.78
C GLU A 17 -27.95 20.45 -6.64
N ILE A 18 -28.14 20.88 -7.90
CA ILE A 18 -29.03 20.19 -8.84
C ILE A 18 -28.59 18.73 -9.01
N MET A 19 -29.54 17.80 -8.85
CA MET A 19 -29.30 16.38 -9.06
C MET A 19 -28.98 16.09 -10.52
N ARG A 20 -27.79 15.53 -10.78
CA ARG A 20 -27.35 15.13 -12.13
C ARG A 20 -27.88 13.74 -12.47
N ASP A 21 -27.86 12.85 -11.48
CA ASP A 21 -28.39 11.49 -11.57
C ASP A 21 -29.34 11.21 -10.41
N PRO A 22 -30.62 11.65 -10.49
CA PRO A 22 -31.55 11.50 -9.38
C PRO A 22 -31.95 10.03 -9.17
N VAL A 23 -31.85 9.58 -7.92
CA VAL A 23 -32.15 8.21 -7.46
C VAL A 23 -32.98 8.23 -6.18
N ILE A 24 -33.86 7.25 -6.03
CA ILE A 24 -34.81 7.13 -4.93
C ILE A 24 -34.32 6.04 -3.98
N LEU A 25 -34.29 6.36 -2.68
CA LEU A 25 -34.11 5.36 -1.62
C LEU A 25 -35.44 4.70 -1.25
N PRO A 26 -35.43 3.53 -0.58
CA PRO A 26 -36.66 2.90 -0.05
C PRO A 26 -37.50 3.83 0.83
N THR A 27 -36.89 4.86 1.44
CA THR A 27 -37.58 5.90 2.22
C THR A 27 -38.39 6.89 1.36
N GLY A 28 -38.38 6.75 0.02
CA GLY A 28 -39.06 7.61 -0.94
C GLY A 28 -38.36 8.95 -1.25
N ILE A 29 -37.23 9.23 -0.61
CA ILE A 29 -36.49 10.49 -0.84
C ILE A 29 -35.54 10.33 -2.01
N THR A 30 -35.52 11.34 -2.89
CA THR A 30 -34.62 11.38 -4.04
C THR A 30 -33.34 12.15 -3.71
N TYR A 31 -32.21 11.60 -4.11
CA TYR A 31 -30.88 12.19 -3.96
C TYR A 31 -30.15 12.15 -5.30
N ASP A 32 -29.09 12.94 -5.41
CA ASP A 32 -28.09 12.72 -6.45
C ASP A 32 -27.30 11.43 -6.15
N ARG A 33 -27.16 10.55 -7.15
CA ARG A 33 -26.55 9.21 -7.01
C ARG A 33 -25.17 9.27 -6.35
N GLU A 34 -24.29 10.14 -6.82
CA GLU A 34 -22.90 10.16 -6.34
C GLU A 34 -22.84 10.50 -4.86
N ASN A 35 -23.67 11.46 -4.43
CA ASN A 35 -23.72 11.92 -3.05
C ASN A 35 -24.30 10.85 -2.12
N ILE A 36 -25.40 10.19 -2.51
CA ILE A 36 -26.00 9.15 -1.66
C ILE A 36 -25.17 7.87 -1.64
N GLU A 37 -24.53 7.50 -2.75
CA GLU A 37 -23.62 6.35 -2.77
C GLU A 37 -22.39 6.63 -1.90
N ARG A 38 -21.81 7.84 -1.93
CA ARG A 38 -20.72 8.22 -1.02
C ARG A 38 -21.14 8.10 0.46
N TRP A 39 -22.31 8.65 0.81
CA TRP A 39 -22.84 8.62 2.17
C TRP A 39 -22.99 7.18 2.71
N ILE A 40 -23.54 6.28 1.91
CA ILE A 40 -23.83 4.91 2.32
C ILE A 40 -22.58 4.03 2.29
N PHE A 41 -21.80 4.09 1.21
CA PHE A 41 -20.75 3.11 0.94
C PHE A 41 -19.36 3.59 1.31
N SER A 42 -19.04 4.88 1.10
CA SER A 42 -17.74 5.44 1.45
C SER A 42 -17.68 5.83 2.93
N ASP A 43 -18.69 6.56 3.40
CA ASP A 43 -18.74 7.07 4.78
C ASP A 43 -19.36 6.04 5.76
N LYS A 44 -19.90 4.94 5.24
CA LYS A 44 -20.46 3.80 6.00
C LYS A 44 -21.65 4.18 6.90
N HIS A 45 -22.45 5.18 6.52
CA HIS A 45 -23.68 5.49 7.23
C HIS A 45 -24.80 4.49 6.89
N GLN A 46 -25.54 4.07 7.90
CA GLN A 46 -26.66 3.14 7.78
C GLN A 46 -28.02 3.82 7.95
N THR A 47 -28.09 5.13 7.67
CA THR A 47 -29.30 5.93 7.85
C THR A 47 -29.53 6.84 6.66
N CYS A 48 -30.78 7.03 6.29
CA CYS A 48 -31.19 8.02 5.30
C CYS A 48 -30.86 9.43 5.80
N PRO A 49 -30.12 10.26 5.04
CA PRO A 49 -29.72 11.61 5.48
C PRO A 49 -30.89 12.49 5.91
N ALA A 50 -31.98 12.49 5.14
CA ALA A 50 -33.14 13.34 5.39
C ALA A 50 -34.08 12.78 6.46
N THR A 51 -34.42 11.48 6.38
CA THR A 51 -35.44 10.89 7.27
C THR A 51 -34.86 10.29 8.55
N LYS A 52 -33.54 10.10 8.62
CA LYS A 52 -32.83 9.38 9.69
C LYS A 52 -33.29 7.94 9.90
N GLN A 53 -34.11 7.40 9.00
CA GLN A 53 -34.54 6.01 9.02
C GLN A 53 -33.36 5.09 8.71
N SER A 54 -33.32 3.93 9.35
CA SER A 54 -32.27 2.93 9.09
C SER A 54 -32.40 2.37 7.68
N LEU A 55 -31.26 2.29 6.98
CA LEU A 55 -31.12 1.68 5.68
C LEU A 55 -30.46 0.31 5.89
N VAL A 56 -31.24 -0.76 5.82
CA VAL A 56 -30.70 -2.12 5.91
C VAL A 56 -30.08 -2.49 4.56
N PRO A 57 -28.83 -3.00 4.51
CA PRO A 57 -28.15 -3.30 3.25
C PRO A 57 -28.88 -4.31 2.35
N GLU A 58 -29.69 -5.20 2.93
CA GLU A 58 -30.45 -6.23 2.22
C GLU A 58 -31.65 -5.66 1.44
N ASP A 59 -32.17 -4.50 1.85
CA ASP A 59 -33.33 -3.83 1.24
C ASP A 59 -32.93 -2.54 0.48
N LEU A 60 -31.63 -2.30 0.31
CA LEU A 60 -31.13 -1.06 -0.28
C LEU A 60 -31.19 -1.09 -1.82
N ASP A 61 -32.41 -1.08 -2.37
CA ASP A 61 -32.61 -0.92 -3.81
C ASP A 61 -32.65 0.57 -4.18
N ILE A 62 -31.54 1.08 -4.72
CA ILE A 62 -31.43 2.46 -5.19
C ILE A 62 -32.03 2.55 -6.59
N THR A 63 -33.32 2.92 -6.67
CA THR A 63 -34.05 3.01 -7.93
C THR A 63 -33.76 4.34 -8.66
N CYS A 64 -33.55 4.31 -9.98
CA CYS A 64 -33.40 5.53 -10.77
C CYS A 64 -34.72 6.34 -10.83
N ASN A 65 -34.67 7.65 -10.52
CA ASN A 65 -35.81 8.54 -10.74
C ASN A 65 -35.79 9.13 -12.16
N HIS A 66 -36.17 8.32 -13.15
CA HIS A 66 -36.15 8.74 -14.55
C HIS A 66 -37.08 9.95 -14.83
N THR A 67 -38.21 10.02 -14.15
CA THR A 67 -39.16 11.13 -14.28
C THR A 67 -38.53 12.44 -13.83
N LEU A 68 -37.96 12.48 -12.62
CA LEU A 68 -37.30 13.69 -12.12
C LEU A 68 -36.10 14.08 -12.98
N ARG A 69 -35.34 13.10 -13.47
CA ARG A 69 -34.24 13.37 -14.41
C ARG A 69 -34.72 14.08 -15.67
N ARG A 70 -35.82 13.62 -16.27
CA ARG A 70 -36.40 14.25 -17.46
C ARG A 70 -36.87 15.68 -17.17
N LEU A 71 -37.48 15.91 -16.01
CA LEU A 71 -37.91 17.24 -15.58
C LEU A 71 -36.73 18.20 -15.37
N ILE A 72 -35.67 17.75 -14.70
CA ILE A 72 -34.44 18.52 -14.52
C ILE A 72 -33.82 18.87 -15.88
N GLN A 73 -33.70 17.89 -16.78
CA GLN A 73 -33.15 18.13 -18.11
C GLN A 73 -33.99 19.11 -18.94
N ALA A 74 -35.32 19.02 -18.87
CA ALA A 74 -36.22 19.94 -19.55
C ALA A 74 -36.10 21.36 -18.99
N TRP A 75 -35.98 21.50 -17.66
CA TRP A 75 -35.76 22.78 -17.00
C TRP A 75 -34.41 23.38 -17.36
N CYS A 76 -33.32 22.60 -17.38
CA CYS A 76 -32.01 23.06 -17.84
C CYS A 76 -32.07 23.55 -19.29
N ALA A 77 -32.76 22.82 -20.18
CA ALA A 77 -32.91 23.21 -21.57
C ALA A 77 -33.70 24.53 -21.73
N ALA A 78 -34.77 24.72 -20.96
CA ALA A 78 -35.56 25.95 -20.98
C ALA A 78 -34.78 27.16 -20.45
N ASN A 79 -33.81 26.95 -19.54
CA ASN A 79 -33.02 28.00 -18.91
C ASN A 79 -31.60 28.14 -19.48
N ALA A 80 -31.29 27.49 -20.60
CA ALA A 80 -29.97 27.54 -21.24
C ALA A 80 -29.53 28.97 -21.60
N ALA A 81 -30.46 29.83 -22.01
CA ALA A 81 -30.20 31.24 -22.32
C ALA A 81 -29.77 32.08 -21.10
N HIS A 82 -30.04 31.58 -19.89
CA HIS A 82 -29.66 32.21 -18.63
C HIS A 82 -28.38 31.60 -18.03
N GLY A 83 -27.62 30.83 -18.83
CA GLY A 83 -26.35 30.23 -18.39
C GLY A 83 -26.49 28.89 -17.65
N VAL A 84 -27.69 28.29 -17.63
CA VAL A 84 -27.88 26.96 -17.04
C VAL A 84 -27.41 25.88 -18.01
N GLU A 85 -26.33 25.18 -17.67
CA GLU A 85 -25.83 24.07 -18.47
C GLU A 85 -26.69 22.82 -18.32
N ARG A 86 -26.88 22.10 -19.44
CA ARG A 86 -27.54 20.79 -19.44
C ARG A 86 -26.53 19.71 -19.09
N PHE A 87 -26.84 18.92 -18.08
CA PHE A 87 -26.03 17.75 -17.72
C PHE A 87 -26.20 16.62 -18.74
N PRO A 88 -25.11 15.94 -19.14
CA PRO A 88 -25.21 14.76 -19.98
C PRO A 88 -25.99 13.65 -19.25
N THR A 89 -26.76 12.87 -20.01
CA THR A 89 -27.45 11.72 -19.43
C THR A 89 -26.42 10.70 -18.95
N PRO A 90 -26.47 10.25 -17.68
CA PRO A 90 -25.61 9.19 -17.19
C PRO A 90 -25.71 7.94 -18.07
N ARG A 91 -24.58 7.26 -18.32
CA ARG A 91 -24.58 5.98 -19.04
C ARG A 91 -25.46 4.97 -18.29
N PRO A 92 -26.12 4.04 -19.00
CA PRO A 92 -26.83 2.95 -18.34
C PRO A 92 -25.90 2.22 -17.38
N PRO A 93 -26.40 1.81 -16.20
CA PRO A 93 -25.59 1.02 -15.29
C PRO A 93 -25.19 -0.30 -15.95
N VAL A 94 -23.98 -0.77 -15.66
CA VAL A 94 -23.51 -2.06 -16.14
C VAL A 94 -24.38 -3.16 -15.54
N ASP A 95 -24.87 -4.05 -16.41
CA ASP A 95 -25.71 -5.17 -16.01
C ASP A 95 -24.87 -6.34 -15.49
N MET A 96 -25.35 -7.04 -14.47
CA MET A 96 -24.73 -8.26 -13.93
C MET A 96 -24.63 -9.34 -15.01
N ALA A 97 -25.61 -9.42 -15.93
CA ALA A 97 -25.55 -10.36 -17.06
C ALA A 97 -24.39 -10.04 -18.02
N GLN A 98 -24.10 -8.75 -18.24
CA GLN A 98 -22.97 -8.31 -19.06
C GLN A 98 -21.63 -8.68 -18.39
N ILE A 99 -21.52 -8.50 -17.07
CA ILE A 99 -20.32 -8.90 -16.31
C ILE A 99 -20.14 -10.42 -16.38
N ALA A 100 -21.20 -11.19 -16.13
CA ALA A 100 -21.15 -12.65 -16.21
C ALA A 100 -20.70 -13.14 -17.60
N ALA A 101 -21.23 -12.56 -18.68
CA ALA A 101 -20.81 -12.88 -20.04
C ALA A 101 -19.31 -12.59 -20.27
N LEU A 102 -18.80 -11.46 -19.76
CA LEU A 102 -17.38 -11.13 -19.83
C LEU A 102 -16.51 -12.09 -19.02
N LEU A 103 -16.97 -12.56 -17.85
CA LEU A 103 -16.25 -13.54 -17.05
C LEU A 103 -16.16 -14.90 -17.75
N GLU A 104 -17.23 -15.32 -18.42
CA GLU A 104 -17.24 -16.52 -19.26
C GLU A 104 -16.30 -16.39 -20.47
N GLU A 105 -16.29 -15.23 -21.13
CA GLU A 105 -15.30 -14.92 -22.18
C GLU A 105 -13.87 -14.92 -21.65
N ALA A 106 -13.63 -14.44 -20.43
CA ALA A 106 -12.32 -14.41 -19.80
C ALA A 106 -11.76 -15.80 -19.48
N ASN A 107 -12.63 -16.79 -19.31
CA ASN A 107 -12.23 -18.18 -19.09
C ASN A 107 -11.72 -18.89 -20.34
N ARG A 108 -12.02 -18.38 -21.55
CA ARG A 108 -11.59 -18.96 -22.83
C ARG A 108 -10.27 -18.33 -23.28
N PRO A 109 -9.21 -19.11 -23.59
CA PRO A 109 -7.91 -18.57 -23.96
C PRO A 109 -7.95 -17.56 -25.12
N GLN A 110 -8.75 -17.82 -26.17
CA GLN A 110 -8.76 -16.94 -27.36
C GLN A 110 -9.36 -15.55 -27.10
N THR A 111 -10.29 -15.43 -26.14
CA THR A 111 -11.00 -14.16 -25.84
C THR A 111 -10.54 -13.53 -24.52
N GLN A 112 -9.63 -14.20 -23.79
CA GLN A 112 -9.27 -13.86 -22.43
C GLN A 112 -8.79 -12.41 -22.28
N LEU A 113 -7.78 -12.00 -23.06
CA LEU A 113 -7.21 -10.66 -22.95
C LEU A 113 -8.22 -9.58 -23.32
N THR A 114 -9.03 -9.80 -24.35
CA THR A 114 -10.07 -8.85 -24.77
C THR A 114 -11.16 -8.69 -23.69
N ALA A 115 -11.59 -9.80 -23.09
CA ALA A 115 -12.57 -9.80 -22.02
C ALA A 115 -12.04 -9.10 -20.75
N LEU A 116 -10.80 -9.41 -20.34
CA LEU A 116 -10.15 -8.74 -19.21
C LEU A 116 -9.98 -7.24 -19.46
N GLY A 117 -9.61 -6.82 -20.67
CA GLY A 117 -9.52 -5.41 -21.04
C GLY A 117 -10.86 -4.66 -20.91
N LYS A 118 -11.97 -5.27 -21.37
CA LYS A 118 -13.32 -4.72 -21.19
C LYS A 118 -13.73 -4.67 -19.72
N LEU A 119 -13.45 -5.74 -18.96
CA LEU A 119 -13.76 -5.79 -17.53
C LEU A 119 -12.99 -4.73 -16.74
N LYS A 120 -11.72 -4.52 -17.07
CA LYS A 120 -10.90 -3.45 -16.48
C LYS A 120 -11.46 -2.07 -16.77
N ALA A 121 -11.91 -1.80 -17.99
CA ALA A 121 -12.57 -0.54 -18.32
C ALA A 121 -13.81 -0.31 -17.44
N ILE A 122 -14.66 -1.33 -17.29
CA ILE A 122 -15.85 -1.29 -16.42
C ILE A 122 -15.46 -0.97 -14.96
N VAL A 123 -14.44 -1.65 -14.43
CA VAL A 123 -13.96 -1.48 -13.04
C VAL A 123 -13.40 -0.08 -12.79
N LEU A 124 -12.75 0.53 -13.78
CA LEU A 124 -12.18 1.87 -13.67
C LEU A 124 -13.21 2.99 -13.81
N GLU A 125 -14.39 2.73 -14.36
CA GLU A 125 -15.44 3.75 -14.57
C GLU A 125 -16.12 4.21 -13.28
N SER A 126 -16.40 3.32 -12.32
CA SER A 126 -17.09 3.72 -11.08
C SER A 126 -16.94 2.73 -9.92
N ASP A 127 -17.06 3.22 -8.68
CA ASP A 127 -17.08 2.37 -7.48
C ASP A 127 -18.33 1.48 -7.37
N ARG A 128 -19.42 1.85 -8.05
CA ARG A 128 -20.58 0.97 -8.23
C ARG A 128 -20.20 -0.25 -9.06
N ASN A 129 -19.55 -0.05 -10.19
CA ASN A 129 -19.11 -1.14 -11.06
C ASN A 129 -18.16 -2.09 -10.33
N LYS A 130 -17.24 -1.57 -9.50
CA LYS A 130 -16.35 -2.41 -8.67
C LYS A 130 -17.14 -3.38 -7.78
N ARG A 131 -18.15 -2.86 -7.07
CA ARG A 131 -19.02 -3.67 -6.20
C ARG A 131 -19.84 -4.68 -6.98
N CYS A 132 -20.38 -4.30 -8.14
CA CYS A 132 -21.10 -5.22 -9.03
C CYS A 132 -20.21 -6.36 -9.53
N VAL A 133 -18.98 -6.03 -9.94
CA VAL A 133 -17.99 -7.02 -10.41
C VAL A 133 -17.59 -7.97 -9.27
N GLU A 134 -17.32 -7.45 -8.07
CA GLU A 134 -17.04 -8.28 -6.89
C GLU A 134 -18.22 -9.23 -6.58
N ALA A 135 -19.45 -8.73 -6.62
CA ALA A 135 -20.65 -9.52 -6.37
C ALA A 135 -20.99 -10.55 -7.47
N SER A 136 -20.42 -10.41 -8.68
CA SER A 136 -20.62 -11.35 -9.79
C SER A 136 -19.72 -12.59 -9.73
N GLY A 137 -18.96 -12.80 -8.64
CA GLY A 137 -18.01 -13.91 -8.53
C GLY A 137 -16.72 -13.71 -9.33
N ALA A 138 -16.44 -12.47 -9.78
CA ALA A 138 -15.25 -12.17 -10.55
C ALA A 138 -13.95 -12.51 -9.82
N VAL A 139 -13.94 -12.41 -8.48
CA VAL A 139 -12.79 -12.74 -7.62
C VAL A 139 -12.29 -14.16 -7.89
N ASP A 140 -13.21 -15.12 -8.01
CA ASP A 140 -12.84 -16.53 -8.19
C ASP A 140 -12.37 -16.84 -9.60
N VAL A 141 -12.99 -16.22 -10.60
CA VAL A 141 -12.59 -16.34 -12.00
C VAL A 141 -11.18 -15.76 -12.19
N LEU A 142 -10.95 -14.54 -11.70
CA LEU A 142 -9.65 -13.87 -11.78
C LEU A 142 -8.56 -14.66 -11.03
N ALA A 143 -8.87 -15.20 -9.85
CA ALA A 143 -7.93 -16.03 -9.08
C ALA A 143 -7.56 -17.30 -9.84
N SER A 144 -8.54 -17.94 -10.48
CA SER A 144 -8.34 -19.16 -11.28
C SER A 144 -7.53 -18.89 -12.55
N ILE A 145 -7.70 -17.72 -13.18
CA ILE A 145 -6.87 -17.28 -14.31
C ILE A 145 -5.42 -17.12 -13.86
N VAL A 146 -5.18 -16.37 -12.77
CA VAL A 146 -3.83 -16.16 -12.22
C VAL A 146 -3.17 -17.50 -11.87
N GLU A 147 -3.91 -18.41 -11.23
CA GLU A 147 -3.41 -19.73 -10.89
C GLU A 147 -3.00 -20.54 -12.13
N ARG A 148 -3.90 -20.62 -13.13
CA ARG A 148 -3.67 -21.37 -14.37
C ARG A 148 -2.44 -20.82 -15.10
N SER A 149 -2.37 -19.52 -15.29
CA SER A 149 -1.27 -18.87 -15.99
C SER A 149 0.07 -19.06 -15.27
N ILE A 150 0.12 -18.94 -13.94
CA ILE A 150 1.35 -19.20 -13.19
C ILE A 150 1.77 -20.67 -13.28
N ARG A 151 0.81 -21.60 -13.22
CA ARG A 151 1.05 -23.04 -13.32
C ARG A 151 1.58 -23.44 -14.70
N ASP A 152 0.99 -22.91 -15.76
CA ASP A 152 1.38 -23.21 -17.13
C ASP A 152 2.76 -22.60 -17.44
N SER A 153 3.04 -21.42 -16.91
CA SER A 153 4.38 -20.81 -16.97
C SER A 153 5.47 -21.61 -16.24
N LEU A 154 5.14 -22.54 -15.34
CA LEU A 154 6.11 -23.45 -14.72
C LEU A 154 6.37 -24.70 -15.57
N LYS A 155 5.47 -25.03 -16.51
CA LYS A 155 5.61 -26.17 -17.40
C LYS A 155 6.31 -25.81 -18.71
N MET A 156 6.23 -24.55 -19.13
CA MET A 156 6.68 -24.07 -20.44
C MET A 156 8.06 -23.40 -20.42
N GLU A 157 8.91 -23.64 -19.42
CA GLU A 157 10.29 -23.09 -19.38
C GLU A 157 11.19 -23.57 -20.56
N GLU A 158 10.67 -24.38 -21.49
CA GLU A 158 11.38 -24.89 -22.68
C GLU A 158 10.95 -24.26 -24.04
N GLU A 159 9.85 -23.48 -24.14
CA GLU A 159 9.38 -22.92 -25.43
C GLU A 159 9.10 -21.39 -25.36
N LEU A 160 9.84 -20.59 -26.15
CA LEU A 160 9.91 -19.12 -26.03
C LEU A 160 8.64 -18.33 -26.45
N CYS A 161 7.67 -18.92 -27.16
CA CYS A 161 6.58 -18.15 -27.79
C CYS A 161 5.30 -18.01 -26.94
N ASP A 162 4.93 -18.99 -26.10
CA ASP A 162 3.67 -18.95 -25.31
C ASP A 162 3.80 -18.19 -23.96
N VAL A 163 5.03 -17.91 -23.52
CA VAL A 163 5.30 -17.28 -22.22
C VAL A 163 4.84 -15.81 -22.17
N VAL A 164 4.82 -15.12 -23.32
CA VAL A 164 4.51 -13.69 -23.39
C VAL A 164 3.01 -13.43 -23.21
N GLU A 165 2.13 -14.21 -23.86
CA GLU A 165 0.67 -14.06 -23.73
C GLU A 165 0.17 -14.49 -22.34
N CYS A 166 0.75 -15.54 -21.76
CA CYS A 166 0.40 -15.99 -20.42
C CYS A 166 0.75 -14.95 -19.33
N THR A 167 1.84 -14.21 -19.53
CA THR A 167 2.26 -13.14 -18.61
C THR A 167 1.31 -11.94 -18.68
N THR A 168 0.86 -11.55 -19.87
CA THR A 168 -0.04 -10.38 -20.04
C THR A 168 -1.43 -10.62 -19.45
N ALA A 169 -1.99 -11.83 -19.60
CA ALA A 169 -3.28 -12.16 -18.99
C ALA A 169 -3.24 -12.13 -17.46
N THR A 170 -2.16 -12.64 -16.88
CA THR A 170 -1.93 -12.59 -15.42
C THR A 170 -1.80 -11.16 -14.93
N GLU A 171 -1.06 -10.32 -15.66
CA GLU A 171 -0.91 -8.90 -15.33
C GLU A 171 -2.25 -8.17 -15.35
N GLU A 172 -3.09 -8.40 -16.36
CA GLU A 172 -4.40 -7.77 -16.47
C GLU A 172 -5.34 -8.24 -15.34
N ALA A 173 -5.35 -9.54 -15.02
CA ALA A 173 -6.14 -10.06 -13.92
C ALA A 173 -5.74 -9.45 -12.57
N LEU A 174 -4.43 -9.36 -12.28
CA LEU A 174 -3.93 -8.73 -11.06
C LEU A 174 -4.15 -7.21 -11.02
N ALA A 175 -4.11 -6.54 -12.18
CA ALA A 175 -4.45 -5.13 -12.28
C ALA A 175 -5.93 -4.88 -11.93
N ILE A 176 -6.82 -5.75 -12.38
CA ILE A 176 -8.25 -5.70 -12.02
C ILE A 176 -8.42 -5.90 -10.51
N PHE A 177 -7.76 -6.92 -9.91
CA PHE A 177 -7.77 -7.11 -8.47
C PHE A 177 -7.37 -5.86 -7.68
N CYS A 178 -6.28 -5.21 -8.09
CA CYS A 178 -5.80 -3.98 -7.44
C CYS A 178 -6.81 -2.82 -7.59
N SER A 179 -7.60 -2.82 -8.65
CA SER A 179 -8.58 -1.78 -8.95
C SER A 179 -9.92 -2.00 -8.26
N LEU A 180 -10.28 -3.25 -7.97
CA LEU A 180 -11.54 -3.62 -7.32
C LEU A 180 -11.66 -3.14 -5.87
N GLN A 181 -10.54 -2.92 -5.17
CA GLN A 181 -10.53 -2.57 -3.73
C GLN A 181 -11.37 -3.56 -2.90
N LEU A 182 -11.02 -4.84 -3.02
CA LEU A 182 -11.76 -5.96 -2.45
C LEU A 182 -12.15 -5.74 -0.97
N SER A 183 -13.37 -6.18 -0.63
CA SER A 183 -13.81 -6.25 0.76
C SER A 183 -12.97 -7.25 1.57
N GLU A 184 -12.94 -7.08 2.90
CA GLU A 184 -12.27 -8.05 3.79
C GLU A 184 -12.82 -9.46 3.63
N LYS A 185 -14.13 -9.62 3.35
CA LYS A 185 -14.77 -10.91 3.09
C LYS A 185 -14.19 -11.58 1.83
N SER A 186 -14.03 -10.84 0.74
CA SER A 186 -13.44 -11.36 -0.51
C SER A 186 -11.95 -11.66 -0.37
N LEU A 187 -11.21 -10.84 0.39
CA LEU A 187 -9.81 -11.12 0.69
C LEU A 187 -9.67 -12.40 1.55
N LEU A 188 -10.52 -12.58 2.56
CA LEU A 188 -10.58 -13.82 3.35
C LEU A 188 -10.91 -15.02 2.46
N HIS A 189 -11.90 -14.89 1.57
CA HIS A 189 -12.25 -15.93 0.61
C HIS A 189 -11.03 -16.36 -0.23
N LEU A 190 -10.27 -15.41 -0.78
CA LEU A 190 -9.02 -15.69 -1.52
C LEU A 190 -7.99 -16.47 -0.68
N THR A 191 -7.90 -16.18 0.63
CA THR A 191 -6.97 -16.88 1.52
C THR A 191 -7.41 -18.29 1.88
N GLN A 192 -8.71 -18.59 1.82
CA GLN A 192 -9.32 -19.87 2.22
C GLN A 192 -9.48 -20.87 1.06
N ARG A 193 -9.14 -20.46 -0.17
CA ARG A 193 -9.15 -21.36 -1.33
C ARG A 193 -8.19 -22.54 -1.12
N ASP A 194 -8.52 -23.67 -1.74
CA ASP A 194 -7.68 -24.89 -1.73
C ASP A 194 -6.24 -24.63 -2.17
N VAL A 195 -6.09 -23.68 -3.10
CA VAL A 195 -4.79 -23.29 -3.64
C VAL A 195 -4.27 -22.12 -2.81
N ASP A 196 -3.05 -22.29 -2.30
CA ASP A 196 -2.39 -21.26 -1.50
C ASP A 196 -2.10 -20.02 -2.36
N PHE A 197 -3.00 -19.04 -2.30
CA PHE A 197 -2.90 -17.81 -3.07
C PHE A 197 -1.71 -16.94 -2.65
N VAL A 198 -1.25 -17.06 -1.40
CA VAL A 198 -0.01 -16.41 -0.93
C VAL A 198 1.21 -17.03 -1.62
N GLU A 199 1.24 -18.35 -1.76
CA GLU A 199 2.29 -19.02 -2.53
C GLU A 199 2.24 -18.64 -4.02
N LEU A 200 1.04 -18.55 -4.62
CA LEU A 200 0.88 -18.11 -6.01
C LEU A 200 1.45 -16.71 -6.24
N LEU A 201 1.07 -15.74 -5.40
CA LEU A 201 1.58 -14.38 -5.52
C LEU A 201 3.09 -14.32 -5.24
N THR A 202 3.61 -15.17 -4.35
CA THR A 202 5.06 -15.29 -4.11
C THR A 202 5.80 -15.71 -5.38
N LYS A 203 5.26 -16.68 -6.12
CA LYS A 203 5.81 -17.08 -7.42
C LYS A 203 5.72 -15.96 -8.45
N ALA A 204 4.61 -15.22 -8.48
CA ALA A 204 4.44 -14.07 -9.37
C ALA A 204 5.46 -12.95 -9.08
N LEU A 205 5.80 -12.71 -7.80
CA LEU A 205 6.85 -11.78 -7.40
C LEU A 205 8.25 -12.19 -7.88
N GLY A 206 8.50 -13.47 -8.12
CA GLY A 206 9.77 -13.98 -8.61
C GLY A 206 10.01 -13.80 -10.11
N ARG A 207 8.97 -13.47 -10.88
CA ARG A 207 9.01 -13.36 -12.35
C ARG A 207 9.65 -12.04 -12.81
N PRO A 208 10.19 -11.97 -14.04
CA PRO A 208 10.93 -10.79 -14.51
C PRO A 208 10.05 -9.55 -14.71
N SER A 209 8.75 -9.70 -15.00
CA SER A 209 7.86 -8.57 -15.29
C SER A 209 7.73 -7.60 -14.11
N TYR A 210 8.05 -6.33 -14.37
CA TYR A 210 7.88 -5.24 -13.41
C TYR A 210 6.41 -5.03 -13.01
N ARG A 211 5.49 -5.13 -13.98
CA ARG A 211 4.05 -4.93 -13.76
C ARG A 211 3.50 -6.04 -12.87
N LEU A 212 3.82 -7.28 -13.20
CA LEU A 212 3.38 -8.45 -12.43
C LEU A 212 3.86 -8.35 -10.98
N ARG A 213 5.14 -8.00 -10.76
CA ARG A 213 5.69 -7.82 -9.42
C ARG A 213 5.00 -6.69 -8.66
N SER A 214 4.75 -5.56 -9.31
CA SER A 214 4.04 -4.42 -8.71
C SER A 214 2.62 -4.80 -8.28
N TYR A 215 1.81 -5.39 -9.17
CA TYR A 215 0.43 -5.76 -8.83
C TYR A 215 0.37 -6.88 -7.79
N SER A 216 1.24 -7.88 -7.87
CA SER A 216 1.33 -8.95 -6.87
C SER A 216 1.63 -8.39 -5.48
N LEU A 217 2.57 -7.44 -5.39
CA LEU A 217 2.94 -6.81 -4.14
C LEU A 217 1.82 -5.92 -3.56
N LEU A 218 1.10 -5.21 -4.42
CA LEU A 218 -0.04 -4.39 -4.01
C LEU A 218 -1.17 -5.26 -3.47
N LEU A 219 -1.49 -6.36 -4.15
CA LEU A 219 -2.48 -7.31 -3.67
C LEU A 219 -2.04 -7.98 -2.35
N PHE A 220 -0.77 -8.34 -2.24
CA PHE A 220 -0.19 -8.85 -1.01
C PHE A 220 -0.38 -7.91 0.18
N LYS A 221 -0.13 -6.61 -0.01
CA LYS A 221 -0.34 -5.62 1.02
C LYS A 221 -1.77 -5.65 1.55
N TYR A 222 -2.77 -5.83 0.69
CA TYR A 222 -4.16 -5.95 1.11
C TYR A 222 -4.44 -7.29 1.79
N LEU A 223 -3.87 -8.39 1.29
CA LEU A 223 -4.03 -9.70 1.94
C LEU A 223 -3.43 -9.74 3.35
N LEU A 224 -2.32 -9.04 3.61
CA LEU A 224 -1.72 -9.00 4.94
C LEU A 224 -2.65 -8.46 6.04
N SER A 225 -3.72 -7.72 5.70
CA SER A 225 -4.69 -7.26 6.71
C SER A 225 -5.66 -8.36 7.16
N VAL A 226 -5.77 -9.46 6.41
CA VAL A 226 -6.72 -10.56 6.70
C VAL A 226 -6.04 -11.92 6.90
N VAL A 227 -4.79 -12.07 6.49
CA VAL A 227 -4.06 -13.35 6.56
C VAL A 227 -3.79 -13.73 8.03
N ASP A 228 -4.04 -15.01 8.34
CA ASP A 228 -3.73 -15.61 9.64
C ASP A 228 -2.24 -15.40 10.03
N PRO A 229 -1.94 -14.89 11.24
CA PRO A 229 -0.57 -14.77 11.75
C PRO A 229 0.28 -16.04 11.60
N ALA A 230 -0.31 -17.24 11.69
CA ALA A 230 0.39 -18.51 11.48
C ALA A 230 0.94 -18.65 10.06
N ARG A 231 0.24 -18.15 9.04
CA ARG A 231 0.71 -18.13 7.65
C ARG A 231 1.79 -17.09 7.41
N LEU A 232 1.76 -15.99 8.15
CA LEU A 232 2.84 -15.00 8.11
C LEU A 232 4.16 -15.57 8.61
N LEU A 233 4.14 -16.57 9.50
CA LEU A 233 5.33 -17.28 9.98
C LEU A 233 5.95 -18.22 8.94
N SER A 234 5.17 -18.67 7.95
CA SER A 234 5.57 -19.67 6.95
C SER A 234 5.96 -19.08 5.59
N LEU A 235 6.10 -17.75 5.49
CA LEU A 235 6.54 -17.09 4.24
C LEU A 235 7.92 -17.61 3.80
N LYS A 236 8.07 -17.98 2.54
CA LYS A 236 9.31 -18.54 2.00
C LYS A 236 10.35 -17.47 1.67
N ARG A 237 11.58 -17.87 1.35
CA ARG A 237 12.69 -16.93 1.07
C ARG A 237 12.45 -16.16 -0.23
N GLU A 238 11.88 -16.81 -1.23
CA GLU A 238 11.54 -16.31 -2.55
C GLU A 238 10.61 -15.09 -2.48
N PHE A 239 9.73 -15.04 -1.47
CA PHE A 239 8.88 -13.89 -1.18
C PHE A 239 9.72 -12.65 -0.87
N PHE A 240 10.72 -12.79 0.00
CA PHE A 240 11.60 -11.69 0.36
C PHE A 240 12.51 -11.31 -0.80
N GLU A 241 13.01 -12.27 -1.57
CA GLU A 241 13.80 -12.00 -2.78
C GLU A 241 12.99 -11.19 -3.80
N GLY A 242 11.71 -11.55 -4.01
CA GLY A 242 10.80 -10.79 -4.86
C GLY A 242 10.61 -9.35 -4.39
N ILE A 243 10.39 -9.12 -3.09
CA ILE A 243 10.28 -7.76 -2.54
C ILE A 243 11.59 -6.99 -2.71
N THR A 244 12.72 -7.63 -2.46
CA THR A 244 14.05 -7.01 -2.53
C THR A 244 14.35 -6.57 -3.97
N LYS A 245 13.97 -7.39 -4.96
CA LYS A 245 14.03 -7.01 -6.38
C LYS A 245 13.12 -5.82 -6.71
N VAL A 246 11.89 -5.76 -6.18
CA VAL A 246 11.00 -4.60 -6.40
C VAL A 246 11.60 -3.30 -5.83
N LEU A 247 12.21 -3.39 -4.65
CA LEU A 247 12.89 -2.25 -4.02
C LEU A 247 14.13 -1.82 -4.81
N GLN A 248 14.92 -2.77 -5.29
CA GLN A 248 16.11 -2.52 -6.08
C GLN A 248 15.77 -1.86 -7.43
N ASP A 249 14.74 -2.37 -8.11
CA ASP A 249 14.35 -1.90 -9.44
C ASP A 249 13.59 -0.56 -9.39
N GLN A 250 13.12 -0.13 -8.21
CA GLN A 250 12.38 1.12 -8.00
C GLN A 250 11.22 1.33 -8.99
N ILE A 251 10.50 0.24 -9.29
CA ILE A 251 9.49 0.14 -10.38
C ILE A 251 8.50 1.30 -10.39
N SER A 252 7.96 1.66 -9.22
CA SER A 252 7.07 2.80 -9.06
C SER A 252 7.04 3.25 -7.60
N TYR A 253 6.65 4.51 -7.36
CA TYR A 253 6.44 5.02 -6.00
C TYR A 253 5.48 4.12 -5.19
N GLN A 254 4.39 3.68 -5.82
CA GLN A 254 3.36 2.87 -5.16
C GLN A 254 3.88 1.47 -4.82
N ALA A 255 4.64 0.85 -5.72
CA ALA A 255 5.27 -0.45 -5.50
C ALA A 255 6.31 -0.38 -4.38
N THR A 256 7.21 0.61 -4.41
CA THR A 256 8.21 0.81 -3.35
C THR A 256 7.56 1.05 -1.99
N LYS A 257 6.52 1.89 -1.95
CA LYS A 257 5.76 2.12 -0.71
C LYS A 257 5.09 0.85 -0.21
N ALA A 258 4.49 0.04 -1.10
CA ALA A 258 3.90 -1.23 -0.74
C ALA A 258 4.95 -2.23 -0.23
N ALA A 259 6.13 -2.31 -0.86
CA ALA A 259 7.25 -3.17 -0.45
C ALA A 259 7.70 -2.85 0.96
N LEU A 260 7.93 -1.57 1.25
CA LEU A 260 8.33 -1.13 2.58
C LEU A 260 7.21 -1.41 3.62
N GLN A 261 5.93 -1.22 3.26
CA GLN A 261 4.80 -1.51 4.16
C GLN A 261 4.71 -3.01 4.48
N VAL A 262 4.85 -3.85 3.47
CA VAL A 262 4.87 -5.31 3.60
C VAL A 262 6.03 -5.74 4.49
N LEU A 263 7.26 -5.28 4.23
CA LEU A 263 8.43 -5.61 5.05
C LEU A 263 8.28 -5.17 6.51
N CYS A 264 7.73 -3.99 6.78
CA CYS A 264 7.47 -3.52 8.15
C CYS A 264 6.56 -4.47 8.93
N VAL A 265 5.60 -5.12 8.26
CA VAL A 265 4.62 -6.04 8.88
C VAL A 265 5.22 -7.44 9.08
N VAL A 266 6.00 -7.93 8.11
CA VAL A 266 6.49 -9.33 8.15
C VAL A 266 7.84 -9.52 8.85
N SER A 267 8.70 -8.49 8.91
CA SER A 267 10.07 -8.57 9.47
C SER A 267 10.18 -8.60 11.02
N PRO A 268 9.16 -8.22 11.82
CA PRO A 268 9.20 -8.44 13.27
C PRO A 268 9.41 -9.91 13.67
N TRP A 269 8.89 -10.84 12.87
CA TRP A 269 8.98 -12.28 13.11
C TRP A 269 10.39 -12.81 12.83
N GLY A 270 11.00 -13.49 13.81
CA GLY A 270 12.41 -13.92 13.74
C GLY A 270 12.78 -14.77 12.53
N LYS A 271 11.93 -15.72 12.13
CA LYS A 271 12.15 -16.55 10.92
C LYS A 271 12.13 -15.72 9.63
N ASN A 272 11.23 -14.76 9.54
CA ASN A 272 11.09 -13.88 8.37
C ASN A 272 12.25 -12.88 8.30
N ARG A 273 12.68 -12.37 9.44
CA ARG A 273 13.85 -11.49 9.54
C ARG A 273 15.08 -12.13 8.91
N LEU A 274 15.39 -13.38 9.28
CA LEU A 274 16.54 -14.08 8.73
C LEU A 274 16.43 -14.27 7.21
N LYS A 275 15.24 -14.66 6.72
CA LYS A 275 14.98 -14.80 5.28
C LYS A 275 15.09 -13.47 4.54
N ALA A 276 14.63 -12.36 5.13
CA ALA A 276 14.76 -11.02 4.56
C ALA A 276 16.22 -10.58 4.45
N VAL A 277 17.02 -10.82 5.49
CA VAL A 277 18.47 -10.56 5.45
C VAL A 277 19.13 -11.39 4.35
N GLN A 278 18.88 -12.70 4.33
CA GLN A 278 19.43 -13.61 3.31
C GLN A 278 19.00 -13.27 1.87
N ALA A 279 17.86 -12.60 1.70
CA ALA A 279 17.40 -12.08 0.41
C ALA A 279 18.10 -10.77 -0.03
N GLY A 280 19.02 -10.23 0.79
CA GLY A 280 19.77 -9.01 0.51
C GLY A 280 19.03 -7.71 0.89
N ALA A 281 17.99 -7.79 1.72
CA ALA A 281 17.17 -6.63 2.05
C ALA A 281 17.97 -5.51 2.75
N VAL A 282 18.97 -5.85 3.58
CA VAL A 282 19.78 -4.86 4.30
C VAL A 282 20.53 -3.96 3.32
N ARG A 283 21.25 -4.55 2.35
CA ARG A 283 21.97 -3.82 1.30
C ARG A 283 21.04 -2.88 0.52
N VAL A 284 19.93 -3.41 -0.01
CA VAL A 284 18.99 -2.61 -0.83
C VAL A 284 18.36 -1.47 -0.02
N LEU A 285 18.05 -1.70 1.25
CA LEU A 285 17.52 -0.64 2.13
C LEU A 285 18.55 0.46 2.41
N ILE A 286 19.83 0.11 2.56
CA ILE A 286 20.92 1.08 2.72
C ILE A 286 21.08 1.91 1.44
N GLU A 287 21.13 1.25 0.28
CA GLU A 287 21.22 1.90 -1.04
C GLU A 287 20.06 2.89 -1.26
N LEU A 288 18.82 2.47 -0.97
CA LEU A 288 17.65 3.37 -1.04
C LEU A 288 17.76 4.56 -0.08
N LEU A 289 18.34 4.38 1.10
CA LEU A 289 18.41 5.41 2.13
C LEU A 289 19.42 6.53 1.80
N LEU A 290 20.43 6.26 0.96
CA LEU A 290 21.53 7.19 0.65
C LEU A 290 21.03 8.55 0.15
N ASP A 291 20.13 8.51 -0.84
CA ASP A 291 19.61 9.68 -1.56
C ASP A 291 18.15 10.00 -1.24
N GLU A 292 17.48 9.19 -0.40
CA GLU A 292 16.07 9.41 -0.06
C GLU A 292 15.88 10.69 0.77
N LYS A 293 14.95 11.54 0.32
CA LYS A 293 14.58 12.82 0.93
C LYS A 293 13.19 12.77 1.55
N GLU A 294 12.34 11.84 1.11
CA GLU A 294 10.99 11.72 1.62
C GLU A 294 10.99 11.19 3.06
N LYS A 295 10.43 12.01 3.96
CA LYS A 295 10.35 11.71 5.39
C LYS A 295 9.78 10.33 5.67
N ARG A 296 8.65 9.98 5.04
CA ARG A 296 7.92 8.75 5.36
C ARG A 296 8.67 7.50 4.92
N LYS A 297 9.31 7.52 3.74
CA LYS A 297 10.14 6.41 3.28
C LYS A 297 11.38 6.22 4.15
N CYS A 298 12.07 7.31 4.51
CA CYS A 298 13.21 7.24 5.43
C CYS A 298 12.82 6.61 6.77
N GLU A 299 11.67 6.99 7.35
CA GLU A 299 11.14 6.38 8.58
C GLU A 299 10.92 4.89 8.42
N MET A 300 10.26 4.46 7.34
CA MET A 300 9.98 3.04 7.08
C MET A 300 11.26 2.23 6.88
N ILE A 301 12.19 2.73 6.07
CA ILE A 301 13.48 2.07 5.83
C ILE A 301 14.24 1.87 7.16
N LEU A 302 14.32 2.92 7.99
CA LEU A 302 14.99 2.83 9.29
C LEU A 302 14.27 1.90 10.27
N MET A 303 12.93 1.84 10.23
CA MET A 303 12.17 0.86 11.02
C MET A 303 12.48 -0.57 10.59
N ILE A 304 12.57 -0.84 9.28
CA ILE A 304 12.90 -2.17 8.77
C ILE A 304 14.35 -2.52 9.14
N LEU A 305 15.31 -1.61 8.93
CA LEU A 305 16.71 -1.84 9.32
C LEU A 305 16.87 -2.12 10.82
N ASP A 306 16.13 -1.41 11.69
CA ASP A 306 16.09 -1.71 13.14
C ASP A 306 15.55 -3.13 13.41
N GLN A 307 14.49 -3.54 12.70
CA GLN A 307 13.96 -4.90 12.80
C GLN A 307 14.97 -5.95 12.31
N LEU A 308 15.66 -5.72 11.19
CA LEU A 308 16.65 -6.64 10.63
C LEU A 308 17.91 -6.74 11.52
N CYS A 309 18.37 -5.62 12.10
CA CYS A 309 19.53 -5.60 13.02
C CYS A 309 19.27 -6.27 14.37
N ALA A 310 18.02 -6.68 14.65
CA ALA A 310 17.72 -7.47 15.84
C ALA A 310 18.20 -8.94 15.73
N CYS A 311 18.72 -9.41 14.58
CA CYS A 311 19.52 -10.65 14.49
C CYS A 311 20.99 -10.36 14.15
N ALA A 312 21.87 -11.35 14.31
CA ALA A 312 23.32 -11.16 14.13
C ALA A 312 23.69 -10.95 12.66
N GLU A 313 23.04 -11.68 11.76
CA GLU A 313 23.23 -11.63 10.32
C GLU A 313 22.87 -10.24 9.78
N GLY A 314 21.75 -9.66 10.23
CA GLY A 314 21.36 -8.33 9.80
C GLY A 314 22.31 -7.23 10.25
N ARG A 315 22.94 -7.40 11.43
CA ARG A 315 24.01 -6.49 11.89
C ARG A 315 25.29 -6.67 11.08
N ALA A 316 25.67 -7.91 10.79
CA ALA A 316 26.85 -8.22 9.99
C ALA A 316 26.75 -7.57 8.60
N GLU A 317 25.62 -7.73 7.90
CA GLU A 317 25.42 -7.11 6.58
C GLU A 317 25.42 -5.58 6.63
N LEU A 318 24.86 -4.97 7.67
CA LEU A 318 24.87 -3.51 7.79
C LEU A 318 26.28 -2.96 7.98
N VAL A 319 27.13 -3.66 8.73
CA VAL A 319 28.53 -3.30 8.96
C VAL A 319 29.40 -3.60 7.72
N GLU A 320 29.10 -4.68 7.01
CA GLU A 320 29.81 -5.04 5.77
C GLU A 320 29.57 -4.01 4.67
N HIS A 321 28.38 -3.41 4.62
CA HIS A 321 28.07 -2.37 3.64
C HIS A 321 28.83 -1.07 3.95
N ALA A 322 29.70 -0.64 3.02
CA ALA A 322 30.59 0.52 3.18
C ALA A 322 29.91 1.85 3.57
N ALA A 323 28.61 2.00 3.29
CA ALA A 323 27.82 3.18 3.66
C ALA A 323 26.82 2.96 4.81
N GLY A 324 26.77 1.77 5.43
CA GLY A 324 25.72 1.38 6.38
C GLY A 324 25.69 2.26 7.63
N ILE A 325 26.80 2.35 8.37
CA ILE A 325 26.88 3.20 9.57
C ILE A 325 26.79 4.68 9.20
N ALA A 326 27.44 5.07 8.10
CA ALA A 326 27.43 6.44 7.59
C ALA A 326 26.00 6.94 7.31
N VAL A 327 25.19 6.18 6.56
CA VAL A 327 23.84 6.59 6.17
C VAL A 327 22.90 6.63 7.38
N VAL A 328 22.98 5.66 8.28
CA VAL A 328 22.16 5.63 9.51
C VAL A 328 22.51 6.83 10.39
N SER A 329 23.82 7.10 10.57
CA SER A 329 24.31 8.25 11.33
C SER A 329 23.90 9.59 10.71
N LYS A 330 23.87 9.67 9.37
CA LYS A 330 23.44 10.87 8.62
C LYS A 330 21.97 11.22 8.87
N LYS A 331 21.09 10.23 9.06
CA LYS A 331 19.64 10.46 9.22
C LYS A 331 19.23 10.95 10.61
N ILE A 332 20.10 10.81 11.62
CA ILE A 332 19.86 11.34 12.97
C ILE A 332 19.69 12.86 12.92
N ARG A 333 18.57 13.37 13.47
CA ARG A 333 18.14 14.78 13.47
C ARG A 333 17.85 15.40 12.10
N ARG A 334 18.00 14.68 10.99
CA ARG A 334 17.78 15.24 9.63
C ARG A 334 16.43 14.89 9.01
N VAL A 335 15.68 13.95 9.58
CA VAL A 335 14.42 13.46 9.01
C VAL A 335 13.25 13.67 9.95
N SER A 336 13.25 13.00 11.11
CA SER A 336 12.19 13.10 12.11
C SER A 336 12.65 12.55 13.46
N GLN A 337 11.83 12.73 14.50
CA GLN A 337 12.07 12.13 15.82
C GLN A 337 12.01 10.60 15.75
N LEU A 338 11.08 10.03 14.97
CA LEU A 338 10.98 8.59 14.75
C LEU A 338 12.22 8.05 14.04
N ALA A 339 12.67 8.70 12.97
CA ALA A 339 13.88 8.32 12.25
C ALA A 339 15.13 8.37 13.15
N SER A 340 15.25 9.42 13.97
CA SER A 340 16.35 9.56 14.94
C SER A 340 16.33 8.45 15.98
N LYS A 341 15.14 8.11 16.50
CA LYS A 341 14.93 6.99 17.44
C LYS A 341 15.37 5.67 16.81
N MET A 342 14.94 5.36 15.59
CA MET A 342 15.32 4.12 14.91
C MET A 342 16.81 4.06 14.60
N ALA A 343 17.41 5.15 14.10
CA ALA A 343 18.83 5.22 13.84
C ALA A 343 19.68 5.01 15.12
N VAL A 344 19.28 5.59 16.24
CA VAL A 344 19.93 5.34 17.55
C VAL A 344 19.80 3.87 17.95
N LYS A 345 18.63 3.24 17.79
CA LYS A 345 18.45 1.82 18.13
C LYS A 345 19.33 0.90 17.26
N ILE A 346 19.42 1.17 15.96
CA ILE A 346 20.31 0.43 15.03
C ILE A 346 21.74 0.52 15.53
N LEU A 347 22.29 1.74 15.66
CA LEU A 347 23.68 1.96 16.07
C LEU A 347 23.96 1.37 17.47
N TYR A 348 23.02 1.51 18.40
CA TYR A 348 23.10 0.90 19.72
C TYR A 348 23.24 -0.62 19.63
N SER A 349 22.45 -1.28 18.76
CA SER A 349 22.49 -2.74 18.61
C SER A 349 23.80 -3.27 18.02
N LEU A 350 24.43 -2.52 17.11
CA LEU A 350 25.74 -2.85 16.55
C LEU A 350 26.79 -2.87 17.65
N VAL A 351 26.83 -1.80 18.44
CA VAL A 351 27.86 -1.59 19.46
C VAL A 351 27.65 -2.49 20.67
N LYS A 352 26.40 -2.74 21.06
CA LYS A 352 26.09 -3.62 22.20
C LYS A 352 26.35 -5.09 21.92
N CYS A 353 26.02 -5.56 20.72
CA CYS A 353 26.04 -7.00 20.41
C CYS A 353 27.28 -7.43 19.59
N SER A 354 27.96 -6.49 18.95
CA SER A 354 29.10 -6.78 18.06
C SER A 354 30.12 -5.63 18.07
N PRO A 355 30.69 -5.27 19.24
CA PRO A 355 31.67 -4.19 19.32
C PRO A 355 32.97 -4.60 18.60
N SER A 356 33.18 -4.08 17.40
CA SER A 356 34.49 -4.13 16.74
C SER A 356 35.15 -2.75 16.77
N PRO A 357 36.49 -2.66 16.92
CA PRO A 357 37.19 -1.38 16.86
C PRO A 357 36.90 -0.61 15.57
N ALA A 358 36.70 -1.32 14.45
CA ALA A 358 36.33 -0.73 13.17
C ALA A 358 34.96 -0.03 13.24
N VAL A 359 33.93 -0.68 13.80
CA VAL A 359 32.59 -0.10 13.97
C VAL A 359 32.63 1.15 14.86
N LEU A 360 33.37 1.09 15.97
CA LEU A 360 33.52 2.23 16.89
C LEU A 360 34.20 3.42 16.21
N GLN A 361 35.24 3.16 15.43
CA GLN A 361 35.98 4.17 14.69
C GLN A 361 35.14 4.79 13.57
N GLU A 362 34.39 3.98 12.83
CA GLU A 362 33.50 4.44 11.76
C GLU A 362 32.38 5.33 12.31
N MET A 363 31.74 4.92 13.42
CA MET A 363 30.76 5.75 14.12
C MET A 363 31.33 7.09 14.60
N LEU A 364 32.59 7.08 15.03
CA LEU A 364 33.32 8.28 15.44
C LEU A 364 33.60 9.20 14.25
N GLN A 365 34.03 8.65 13.10
CA GLN A 365 34.32 9.40 11.87
C GLN A 365 33.08 10.04 11.25
N TYR A 366 31.94 9.33 11.22
CA TYR A 366 30.68 9.87 10.69
C TYR A 366 29.88 10.68 11.72
N GLY A 367 30.50 10.98 12.87
CA GLY A 367 29.97 11.89 13.88
C GLY A 367 28.69 11.39 14.56
N ALA A 368 28.54 10.08 14.75
CA ALA A 368 27.43 9.52 15.52
C ALA A 368 27.48 10.00 16.98
N VAL A 369 28.68 9.98 17.59
CA VAL A 369 28.93 10.42 18.98
C VAL A 369 28.46 11.85 19.22
N SER A 370 28.82 12.78 18.33
CA SER A 370 28.40 14.18 18.41
C SER A 370 26.88 14.33 18.34
N LYS A 371 26.22 13.58 17.44
CA LYS A 371 24.76 13.60 17.31
C LYS A 371 24.06 13.01 18.54
N PHE A 372 24.63 11.98 19.17
CA PHE A 372 24.13 11.44 20.43
C PHE A 372 24.18 12.46 21.57
N CYS A 373 25.31 13.14 21.73
CA CYS A 373 25.46 14.20 22.72
C CYS A 373 24.44 15.33 22.49
N MET A 374 24.24 15.75 21.25
CA MET A 374 23.22 16.75 20.90
C MET A 374 21.79 16.29 21.22
N LEU A 375 21.47 15.00 21.01
CA LEU A 375 20.16 14.45 21.35
C LEU A 375 19.91 14.44 22.87
N LEU A 376 20.93 14.26 23.70
CA LEU A 376 20.79 14.35 25.17
C LEU A 376 20.45 15.76 25.65
N GLN A 377 20.94 16.78 24.95
CA GLN A 377 20.67 18.19 25.26
C GLN A 377 19.27 18.66 24.81
N MET A 378 18.57 17.86 24.00
CA MET A 378 17.25 18.18 23.49
C MET A 378 16.18 17.27 24.11
N GLU A 379 14.91 17.63 23.91
CA GLU A 379 13.81 16.72 24.20
C GLU A 379 13.90 15.50 23.27
N CYS A 380 14.04 14.32 23.89
CA CYS A 380 14.07 13.04 23.21
C CYS A 380 13.38 11.98 24.08
N ASP A 381 12.90 10.92 23.43
CA ASP A 381 12.25 9.77 24.07
C ASP A 381 13.12 9.20 25.21
N ALA A 382 12.53 8.95 26.38
CA ALA A 382 13.25 8.53 27.58
C ALA A 382 14.07 7.24 27.38
N LYS A 383 13.52 6.26 26.63
CA LYS A 383 14.22 5.00 26.33
C LYS A 383 15.40 5.23 25.38
N VAL A 384 15.26 6.17 24.44
CA VAL A 384 16.35 6.57 23.53
C VAL A 384 17.46 7.27 24.32
N ARG A 385 17.09 8.18 25.24
CA ARG A 385 18.03 8.89 26.12
C ARG A 385 18.85 7.92 26.98
N GLU A 386 18.18 6.92 27.56
CA GLU A 386 18.84 5.87 28.35
C GLU A 386 19.84 5.07 27.51
N LYS A 387 19.42 4.61 26.32
CA LYS A 387 20.31 3.90 25.37
C LYS A 387 21.53 4.72 24.98
N ILE A 388 21.35 6.01 24.73
CA ILE A 388 22.45 6.92 24.39
C ILE A 388 23.43 7.01 25.56
N ARG A 389 22.94 7.24 26.79
CA ARG A 389 23.82 7.31 27.98
C ARG A 389 24.58 6.02 28.22
N GLU A 390 23.94 4.86 28.01
CA GLU A 390 24.58 3.56 28.14
C GLU A 390 25.76 3.42 27.16
N ILE A 391 25.57 3.70 25.86
CA ILE A 391 26.63 3.52 24.86
C ILE A 391 27.76 4.53 24.99
N LEU A 392 27.46 5.79 25.35
CA LEU A 392 28.49 6.81 25.57
C LEU A 392 29.37 6.46 26.79
N LYS A 393 28.79 5.86 27.84
CA LYS A 393 29.55 5.36 28.99
C LYS A 393 30.37 4.13 28.62
N LEU A 394 29.76 3.16 27.94
CA LEU A 394 30.38 1.89 27.55
C LEU A 394 31.64 2.10 26.70
N HIS A 395 31.59 3.02 25.73
CA HIS A 395 32.71 3.33 24.82
C HIS A 395 33.35 4.68 25.08
N SER A 396 33.31 5.13 26.33
CA SER A 396 33.83 6.43 26.74
C SER A 396 35.31 6.61 26.39
N ARG A 397 36.12 5.54 26.48
CA ARG A 397 37.55 5.57 26.15
C ARG A 397 37.80 5.79 24.67
N ASP A 398 37.08 5.07 23.81
CA ASP A 398 37.24 5.13 22.36
C ASP A 398 36.71 6.44 21.78
N TRP A 399 35.65 7.00 22.38
CA TRP A 399 34.92 8.14 21.82
C TRP A 399 35.26 9.51 22.41
N ARG A 400 36.03 9.58 23.52
CA ARG A 400 36.42 10.83 24.18
C ARG A 400 37.08 11.83 23.23
N ASN A 401 37.86 11.32 22.28
CA ASN A 401 38.64 12.12 21.34
C ASN A 401 37.95 12.28 19.97
N SER A 402 36.63 12.09 19.89
CA SER A 402 35.92 12.21 18.61
C SER A 402 36.17 13.59 17.98
N PRO A 403 36.57 13.64 16.68
CA PRO A 403 36.87 14.88 15.97
C PRO A 403 35.61 15.70 15.72
N CYS A 404 34.44 15.07 15.71
CA CYS A 404 33.15 15.72 15.48
C CYS A 404 32.54 16.33 16.75
N LEU A 405 33.15 16.16 17.93
CA LEU A 405 32.65 16.73 19.19
C LEU A 405 33.04 18.21 19.31
N ALA A 406 32.03 19.07 19.47
CA ALA A 406 32.24 20.47 19.79
C ALA A 406 32.99 20.62 21.14
N PRO A 407 33.84 21.65 21.33
CA PRO A 407 34.61 21.83 22.57
C PRO A 407 33.75 21.85 23.83
N GLN A 408 32.55 22.42 23.74
CA GLN A 408 31.58 22.50 24.84
C GLN A 408 31.07 21.12 25.29
N LEU A 409 30.91 20.19 24.35
CA LEU A 409 30.47 18.82 24.63
C LEU A 409 31.61 17.94 25.16
N LYS A 410 32.87 18.26 24.84
CA LYS A 410 34.03 17.49 25.32
C LYS A 410 34.22 17.63 26.84
N ALA A 411 33.88 18.78 27.41
CA ALA A 411 34.03 19.05 28.84
C ALA A 411 33.08 18.23 29.72
N SER A 412 31.87 17.94 29.23
CA SER A 412 30.81 17.22 29.94
C SER A 412 30.72 15.73 29.54
N TYR A 413 31.51 15.28 28.57
CA TYR A 413 31.53 13.89 28.11
C TYR A 413 32.18 12.94 29.14
N PRO A 414 31.62 11.74 29.42
CA PRO A 414 30.40 11.13 28.88
C PRO A 414 29.13 11.37 29.74
N PHE A 415 29.16 12.26 30.72
CA PHE A 415 28.11 12.42 31.76
C PHE A 415 27.06 13.49 31.43
N LEU A 416 26.80 13.72 30.15
CA LEU A 416 25.82 14.67 29.61
C LEU A 416 24.37 14.46 30.10
#